data_AF-A0A101EJM5-F1
#
_entry.id   AF-A0A101EJM5-F1
#
_cell.length_a   1.000
_cell.length_b   1.000
_cell.length_c   1.000
_cell.angle_alpha   90.00
_cell.angle_beta   90.00
_cell.angle_gamma   90.00
#
_symmetry.space_group_name_H-M   'P 1'
#
loop_
_entity.id
_entity.type
_entity.pdbx_description
1 polymer ?
#
loop_
_entity_poly.entity_id
_entity_poly.type
_entity_poly.pdbx_seq_one_letter_code
_entity_poly.pdbx_strand_id
1 'polypeptide(L)'
;MRDYLVNDRFKFPLPYVSPEVNSMEAYNNIGIRRRLRRFFRRDGRALIFAMDHGFEHGPTDFEETWEHINPRIIIRKVVRAGIDGVMMLPGVARISGEELVGKDVGLMVKLTSKTELRPKEEWLMQDQLGFVEDAIKLGADAVAATVYWGSPYEGAMINTARKRTIELLCMEQGLLQRWERI
;
A
#
# COMPACT_ATOMS: atom_id res chain seq x y z
N MET A 1 -11.62 6.88 24.36
CA MET A 1 -12.83 6.14 23.92
C MET A 1 -13.68 7.12 23.11
N ARG A 2 -14.11 6.74 21.91
CA ARG A 2 -14.77 7.55 20.84
C ARG A 2 -13.74 8.27 19.95
N ASP A 3 -13.63 8.06 18.64
CA ASP A 3 -14.58 7.57 17.63
C ASP A 3 -13.92 6.60 16.63
N TYR A 4 -14.44 5.36 16.60
CA TYR A 4 -14.28 4.43 15.47
C TYR A 4 -15.55 4.57 14.61
N LEU A 5 -15.44 5.10 13.41
CA LEU A 5 -16.47 5.09 12.36
C LEU A 5 -15.80 4.40 11.17
N VAL A 6 -16.08 3.16 10.76
CA VAL A 6 -17.34 2.48 10.43
C VAL A 6 -18.18 3.30 9.44
N ASN A 7 -18.29 2.75 8.22
CA ASN A 7 -19.02 3.21 7.03
C ASN A 7 -18.34 4.29 6.18
N ASP A 8 -17.46 3.86 5.27
CA ASP A 8 -17.47 4.42 3.92
C ASP A 8 -17.54 3.27 2.89
N ARG A 9 -18.67 3.22 2.17
CA ARG A 9 -18.90 2.25 1.09
C ARG A 9 -18.26 2.78 -0.19
N PHE A 10 -16.99 2.46 -0.42
CA PHE A 10 -16.34 2.78 -1.69
C PHE A 10 -16.80 1.81 -2.79
N LYS A 11 -17.41 2.34 -3.85
CA LYS A 11 -17.52 1.66 -5.15
C LYS A 11 -16.32 2.12 -5.97
N PHE A 12 -15.36 1.22 -6.21
CA PHE A 12 -14.22 1.51 -7.06
C PHE A 12 -14.63 1.43 -8.55
N PRO A 13 -14.47 2.48 -9.35
CA PRO A 13 -14.45 2.33 -10.81
C PRO A 13 -13.22 1.49 -11.21
N LEU A 14 -13.36 0.70 -12.27
CA LEU A 14 -12.24 -0.09 -12.80
C LEU A 14 -11.09 0.85 -13.22
N PRO A 15 -9.82 0.54 -12.89
CA PRO A 15 -8.69 1.38 -13.27
C PRO A 15 -8.59 1.51 -14.79
N TYR A 16 -8.21 2.71 -15.27
CA TYR A 16 -7.97 2.98 -16.69
C TYR A 16 -6.75 2.17 -17.17
N VAL A 17 -6.96 1.32 -18.17
CA VAL A 17 -5.93 0.50 -18.83
C VAL A 17 -5.75 1.03 -20.26
N SER A 18 -4.51 1.10 -20.75
CA SER A 18 -4.25 1.57 -22.12
C SER A 18 -5.00 0.72 -23.15
N PRO A 19 -5.53 1.30 -24.24
CA PRO A 19 -6.32 0.57 -25.24
C PRO A 19 -5.60 -0.61 -25.91
N GLU A 20 -4.27 -0.64 -25.82
CA GLU A 20 -3.38 -1.65 -26.40
C GLU A 20 -3.30 -2.94 -25.57
N VAL A 21 -3.63 -2.87 -24.28
CA VAL A 21 -3.72 -4.04 -23.40
C VAL A 21 -5.21 -4.34 -23.23
N ASN A 22 -5.67 -5.43 -23.83
CA ASN A 22 -7.04 -5.87 -23.64
C ASN A 22 -7.26 -6.13 -22.14
N SER A 23 -7.97 -5.24 -21.45
CA SER A 23 -8.19 -5.31 -20.00
C SER A 23 -8.75 -6.67 -19.58
N MET A 24 -9.45 -7.36 -20.48
CA MET A 24 -9.97 -8.71 -20.29
C MET A 24 -8.87 -9.78 -20.19
N GLU A 25 -7.72 -9.64 -20.86
CA GLU A 25 -6.60 -10.59 -20.78
C GLU A 25 -5.88 -10.57 -19.43
N ALA A 26 -5.67 -9.39 -18.83
CA ALA A 26 -5.09 -9.28 -17.49
C ALA A 26 -6.00 -9.94 -16.43
N TYR A 27 -7.32 -9.75 -16.52
CA TYR A 27 -8.29 -10.43 -15.64
C TYR A 27 -8.47 -11.93 -15.96
N ASN A 28 -8.04 -12.40 -17.13
CA ASN A 28 -7.98 -13.83 -17.47
C ASN A 28 -6.72 -14.53 -16.92
N ASN A 29 -5.78 -13.78 -16.33
CA ASN A 29 -4.59 -14.36 -15.70
C ASN A 29 -4.96 -15.03 -14.36
N ILE A 30 -4.77 -16.35 -14.30
CA ILE A 30 -5.04 -17.17 -13.10
C ILE A 30 -4.26 -16.65 -11.89
N GLY A 31 -3.01 -16.19 -12.07
CA GLY A 31 -2.17 -15.67 -11.01
C GLY A 31 -2.71 -14.37 -10.39
N ILE A 32 -3.19 -13.44 -11.22
CA ILE A 32 -3.81 -12.20 -10.76
C ILE A 32 -5.07 -12.51 -9.96
N ARG A 33 -5.96 -13.35 -10.50
CA ARG A 33 -7.20 -13.75 -9.81
C ARG A 33 -6.94 -14.41 -8.45
N ARG A 34 -5.90 -15.25 -8.36
CA ARG A 34 -5.51 -15.90 -7.10
C ARG A 34 -5.05 -14.90 -6.04
N ARG A 35 -4.27 -13.89 -6.42
CA ARG A 35 -3.78 -12.83 -5.51
C ARG A 35 -4.89 -11.87 -5.11
N LEU A 36 -5.71 -11.42 -6.05
CA LEU A 36 -6.86 -10.54 -5.77
C LEU A 36 -7.84 -11.15 -4.76
N ARG A 37 -8.06 -12.47 -4.81
CA ARG A 37 -8.91 -13.16 -3.84
C ARG A 37 -8.45 -12.99 -2.39
N ARG A 38 -7.18 -12.68 -2.14
CA ARG A 38 -6.68 -12.40 -0.78
C ARG A 38 -7.20 -11.08 -0.21
N PHE A 39 -7.49 -10.11 -1.06
CA PHE A 39 -7.99 -8.80 -0.66
C PHE A 39 -9.53 -8.69 -0.73
N PHE A 40 -10.17 -9.41 -1.65
CA PHE A 40 -11.61 -9.30 -1.87
C PHE A 40 -12.36 -10.53 -1.36
N ARG A 41 -13.18 -10.32 -0.33
CA ARG A 41 -14.07 -11.35 0.22
C ARG A 41 -15.35 -11.50 -0.63
N ARG A 42 -16.28 -12.34 -0.16
CA ARG A 42 -17.53 -12.68 -0.87
C ARG A 42 -18.44 -11.48 -1.16
N ASP A 43 -18.29 -10.40 -0.40
CA ASP A 43 -19.03 -9.15 -0.60
C ASP A 43 -18.43 -8.24 -1.69
N GLY A 44 -17.30 -8.66 -2.28
CA GLY A 44 -16.61 -7.92 -3.34
C GLY A 44 -15.93 -6.64 -2.85
N ARG A 45 -15.66 -6.53 -1.56
CA ARG A 45 -14.99 -5.36 -0.94
C ARG A 45 -13.71 -5.78 -0.25
N ALA A 46 -12.86 -4.78 0.00
CA ALA A 46 -11.58 -4.94 0.66
C ALA A 46 -11.36 -3.82 1.69
N LEU A 47 -11.02 -4.17 2.91
CA LEU A 47 -10.50 -3.29 3.95
C LEU A 47 -9.00 -3.55 4.09
N ILE A 48 -8.19 -2.60 3.63
CA ILE A 48 -6.73 -2.69 3.63
C ILE A 48 -6.17 -1.71 4.67
N PHE A 49 -5.37 -2.21 5.61
CA PHE A 49 -4.69 -1.39 6.60
C PHE A 49 -3.32 -0.94 6.08
N ALA A 50 -3.09 0.36 5.99
CA ALA A 50 -1.82 0.94 5.54
C ALA A 50 -0.87 1.22 6.72
N MET A 51 0.38 0.74 6.60
CA MET A 51 1.45 0.95 7.56
C MET A 51 2.75 1.34 6.82
N ASP A 52 2.78 2.57 6.33
CA ASP A 52 3.90 3.15 5.58
C ASP A 52 4.35 4.53 6.11
N HIS A 53 3.62 5.12 7.06
CA HIS A 53 3.90 6.45 7.61
C HIS A 53 5.22 6.59 8.36
N GLY A 54 5.73 5.50 8.95
CA GLY A 54 6.95 5.56 9.78
C GLY A 54 8.22 6.01 9.04
N PHE A 55 8.25 5.90 7.70
CA PHE A 55 9.34 6.44 6.89
C PHE A 55 9.14 7.93 6.55
N GLU A 56 7.89 8.41 6.54
CA GLU A 56 7.55 9.78 6.20
C GLU A 56 7.88 10.75 7.33
N HIS A 57 7.40 10.46 8.55
CA HIS A 57 7.49 11.35 9.73
C HIS A 57 8.56 10.95 10.75
N GLY A 58 9.16 9.76 10.63
CA GLY A 58 10.07 9.21 11.63
C GLY A 58 9.33 8.62 12.85
N PRO A 59 10.05 8.30 13.95
CA PRO A 59 9.45 7.63 15.12
C PRO A 59 8.61 8.56 16.02
N THR A 60 8.51 9.84 15.67
CA THR A 60 7.83 10.92 16.42
C THR A 60 6.36 10.59 16.70
N ASP A 61 5.70 9.86 15.79
CA ASP A 61 4.29 9.45 15.94
C ASP A 61 4.06 8.43 17.06
N PHE A 62 5.13 7.84 17.63
CA PHE A 62 5.05 6.76 18.62
C PHE A 62 5.47 7.18 20.04
N GLU A 63 5.74 8.47 20.28
CA GLU A 63 6.27 8.96 21.57
C GLU A 63 5.32 8.69 22.77
N GLU A 64 4.00 8.71 22.55
CA GLU A 64 3.02 8.41 23.60
C GLU A 64 2.71 6.90 23.73
N THR A 65 3.14 6.09 22.77
CA THR A 65 2.81 4.66 22.68
C THR A 65 3.99 3.82 22.17
N TRP A 66 5.09 3.79 22.94
CA TRP A 66 6.33 3.05 22.59
C TRP A 66 6.13 1.57 22.22
N GLU A 67 5.08 0.90 22.71
CA GLU A 67 4.75 -0.47 22.28
C GLU A 67 4.35 -0.57 20.79
N HIS A 68 3.85 0.52 20.20
CA HIS A 68 3.45 0.60 18.79
C HIS A 68 4.64 0.77 17.83
N ILE A 69 5.84 1.03 18.34
CA ILE A 69 7.08 0.97 17.53
C ILE A 69 7.28 -0.42 16.94
N ASN A 70 6.84 -1.48 17.63
CA ASN A 70 6.99 -2.83 17.10
C ASN A 70 5.85 -3.13 16.11
N PRO A 71 6.12 -3.20 14.78
CA PRO A 71 5.09 -3.41 13.79
C PRO A 71 4.35 -4.75 13.97
N ARG A 72 4.99 -5.76 14.57
CA ARG A 72 4.34 -7.06 14.85
C ARG A 72 3.11 -6.90 15.73
N ILE A 73 3.14 -6.01 16.71
CA ILE A 73 2.02 -5.81 17.65
C ILE A 73 0.83 -5.21 16.91
N ILE A 74 1.08 -4.20 16.06
CA ILE A 74 0.04 -3.55 15.25
C ILE A 74 -0.55 -4.54 14.26
N ILE A 75 0.29 -5.24 13.48
CA ILE A 75 -0.17 -6.22 12.49
C ILE A 75 -1.01 -7.33 13.14
N ARG A 76 -0.60 -7.87 14.30
CA ARG A 76 -1.42 -8.84 15.05
C ARG A 76 -2.77 -8.27 15.49
N LYS A 77 -2.84 -6.99 15.89
CA LYS A 77 -4.09 -6.34 16.32
C LYS A 77 -5.03 -6.18 15.12
N VAL A 78 -4.56 -5.67 13.98
CA VAL A 78 -5.41 -5.45 12.80
C VAL A 78 -5.86 -6.76 12.15
N VAL A 79 -4.98 -7.76 12.05
CA VAL A 79 -5.36 -9.10 11.54
C VAL A 79 -6.47 -9.72 12.39
N ARG A 80 -6.39 -9.61 13.71
CA ARG A 80 -7.47 -10.06 14.62
C ARG A 80 -8.77 -9.26 14.47
N ALA A 81 -8.68 -8.00 14.05
CA ALA A 81 -9.83 -7.15 13.78
C ALA A 81 -10.55 -7.51 12.46
N GLY A 82 -10.01 -8.44 11.67
CA GLY A 82 -10.71 -9.00 10.51
C GLY A 82 -10.49 -8.25 9.20
N ILE A 83 -9.42 -7.45 9.08
CA ILE A 83 -9.00 -6.81 7.83
C ILE A 83 -8.76 -7.82 6.70
N ASP A 84 -8.89 -7.37 5.45
CA ASP A 84 -8.69 -8.20 4.26
C ASP A 84 -7.26 -8.13 3.74
N GLY A 85 -6.55 -7.03 3.99
CA GLY A 85 -5.15 -6.90 3.59
C GLY A 85 -4.38 -5.87 4.39
N VAL A 86 -3.06 -5.91 4.26
CA VAL A 86 -2.14 -4.91 4.79
C VAL A 86 -1.27 -4.35 3.68
N MET A 87 -1.02 -3.04 3.71
CA MET A 87 0.00 -2.38 2.89
C MET A 87 1.16 -1.96 3.77
N MET A 88 2.38 -2.35 3.41
CA MET A 88 3.59 -2.08 4.21
C MET A 88 4.76 -1.66 3.33
N LEU A 89 5.71 -0.91 3.89
CA LEU A 89 7.03 -0.73 3.29
C LEU A 89 7.85 -2.04 3.39
N PRO A 90 8.85 -2.26 2.51
CA PRO A 90 9.61 -3.52 2.48
C PRO A 90 10.26 -3.86 3.82
N GLY A 91 10.81 -2.86 4.52
CA GLY A 91 11.42 -3.04 5.84
C GLY A 91 10.42 -3.51 6.90
N VAL A 92 9.21 -2.92 6.92
CA VAL A 92 8.14 -3.31 7.85
C VAL A 92 7.67 -4.73 7.52
N ALA A 93 7.41 -5.02 6.24
CA ALA A 93 7.02 -6.35 5.79
C ALA A 93 8.04 -7.44 6.17
N ARG A 94 9.35 -7.14 6.10
CA ARG A 94 10.40 -8.05 6.55
C ARG A 94 10.33 -8.35 8.05
N ILE A 95 9.96 -7.36 8.86
CA ILE A 95 9.90 -7.49 10.31
C ILE A 95 8.59 -8.15 10.76
N SER A 96 7.46 -7.87 10.13
CA SER A 96 6.13 -8.29 10.61
C SER A 96 5.43 -9.31 9.71
N GLY A 97 6.01 -9.70 8.57
CA GLY A 97 5.38 -10.60 7.59
C GLY A 97 4.99 -11.97 8.16
N GLU A 98 5.74 -12.49 9.14
CA GLU A 98 5.41 -13.74 9.85
C GLU A 98 4.00 -13.72 10.47
N GLU A 99 3.50 -12.54 10.86
CA GLU A 99 2.16 -12.41 11.45
C GLU A 99 1.02 -12.67 10.44
N LEU A 100 1.34 -12.71 9.14
CA LEU A 100 0.41 -13.01 8.05
C LEU A 100 0.44 -14.49 7.65
N VAL A 101 1.44 -15.26 8.10
CA VAL A 101 1.59 -16.68 7.71
C VAL A 101 0.38 -17.49 8.18
N GLY A 102 -0.20 -18.25 7.26
CA GLY A 102 -1.41 -19.05 7.51
C GLY A 102 -2.69 -18.23 7.67
N LYS A 103 -2.67 -16.92 7.41
CA LYS A 103 -3.84 -16.05 7.42
C LYS A 103 -4.38 -15.86 6.01
N ASP A 104 -5.68 -15.65 5.89
CA ASP A 104 -6.31 -15.24 4.63
C ASP A 104 -6.40 -13.71 4.60
N VAL A 105 -5.22 -13.08 4.55
CA VAL A 105 -5.01 -11.63 4.54
C VAL A 105 -3.98 -11.33 3.45
N GLY A 106 -4.32 -10.44 2.52
CA GLY A 106 -3.43 -10.06 1.43
C GLY A 106 -2.27 -9.17 1.89
N LEU A 107 -1.09 -9.35 1.28
CA LEU A 107 0.06 -8.48 1.49
C LEU A 107 0.31 -7.58 0.27
N MET A 108 0.25 -6.27 0.47
CA MET A 108 0.68 -5.27 -0.50
C MET A 108 1.99 -4.62 -0.05
N VAL A 109 3.01 -4.62 -0.90
CA VAL A 109 4.30 -3.96 -0.60
C VAL A 109 4.42 -2.66 -1.37
N LYS A 110 4.46 -1.53 -0.65
CA LYS A 110 4.67 -0.21 -1.25
C LYS A 110 6.16 0.03 -1.47
N LEU A 111 6.59 0.06 -2.72
CA LEU A 111 8.00 0.12 -3.14
C LEU A 111 8.57 1.55 -3.13
N THR A 112 7.74 2.57 -2.89
CA THR A 112 8.19 3.96 -2.81
C THR A 112 7.66 4.67 -1.57
N SER A 113 8.40 5.67 -1.09
CA SER A 113 7.90 6.60 -0.07
C SER A 113 8.61 7.96 -0.14
N LYS A 114 8.02 8.98 0.48
CA LYS A 114 8.66 10.27 0.75
C LYS A 114 9.23 10.31 2.17
N THR A 115 10.12 11.25 2.44
CA THR A 115 10.57 11.54 3.81
C THR A 115 10.64 13.05 4.05
N GLU A 116 10.18 13.47 5.22
CA GLU A 116 10.18 14.88 5.64
C GLU A 116 11.53 15.31 6.24
N LEU A 117 12.47 14.38 6.36
CA LEU A 117 13.86 14.64 6.80
C LEU A 117 14.69 15.42 5.76
N ARG A 118 14.14 15.63 4.56
CA ARG A 118 14.75 16.40 3.47
C ARG A 118 14.44 17.90 3.56
N PRO A 119 15.14 18.76 2.79
CA PRO A 119 14.67 20.11 2.53
C PRO A 119 13.23 20.12 2.00
N LYS A 120 12.48 21.18 2.33
CA LYS A 120 11.03 21.27 2.06
C LYS A 120 10.69 21.18 0.57
N GLU A 121 11.58 21.68 -0.27
CA GLU A 121 11.47 21.68 -1.73
C GLU A 121 11.45 20.25 -2.29
N GLU A 122 12.06 19.29 -1.57
CA GLU A 122 12.22 17.90 -1.97
C GLU A 122 11.27 16.93 -1.23
N TRP A 123 10.37 17.42 -0.37
CA TRP A 123 9.46 16.56 0.40
C TRP A 123 8.54 15.71 -0.47
N LEU A 124 8.20 16.16 -1.67
CA LEU A 124 7.36 15.40 -2.59
C LEU A 124 8.14 14.32 -3.35
N MET A 125 9.47 14.30 -3.26
CA MET A 125 10.30 13.30 -3.93
C MET A 125 10.04 11.91 -3.32
N GLN A 126 9.78 10.94 -4.20
CA GLN A 126 9.58 9.54 -3.83
C GLN A 126 10.87 8.75 -4.06
N ASP A 127 11.38 8.12 -3.01
CA ASP A 127 12.48 7.17 -3.13
C ASP A 127 12.00 5.79 -3.51
N GLN A 128 12.86 5.03 -4.18
CA GLN A 128 12.68 3.61 -4.35
C GLN A 128 13.23 2.87 -3.12
N LEU A 129 12.36 2.18 -2.39
CA LEU A 129 12.67 1.45 -1.16
C LEU A 129 12.85 -0.06 -1.37
N GLY A 130 12.56 -0.55 -2.58
CA GLY A 130 12.75 -1.95 -2.94
C GLY A 130 12.41 -2.22 -4.41
N PHE A 131 12.51 -3.48 -4.81
CA PHE A 131 12.14 -3.95 -6.14
C PHE A 131 11.00 -4.97 -6.08
N VAL A 132 10.40 -5.25 -7.23
CA VAL A 132 9.32 -6.26 -7.35
C VAL A 132 9.81 -7.63 -6.89
N GLU A 133 11.07 -7.96 -7.17
CA GLU A 133 11.70 -9.21 -6.78
C GLU A 133 11.78 -9.36 -5.25
N ASP A 134 11.93 -8.25 -4.51
CA ASP A 134 11.91 -8.25 -3.05
C ASP A 134 10.49 -8.49 -2.51
N ALA A 135 9.49 -7.85 -3.13
CA ALA A 135 8.09 -8.08 -2.79
C ALA A 135 7.67 -9.54 -3.04
N ILE A 136 8.14 -10.16 -4.13
CA ILE A 136 7.90 -11.58 -4.40
C ILE A 136 8.50 -12.47 -3.30
N LYS A 137 9.74 -12.20 -2.86
CA LYS A 137 10.38 -12.95 -1.77
C LYS A 137 9.62 -12.81 -0.44
N LEU A 138 9.00 -11.66 -0.22
CA LEU A 138 8.14 -11.39 0.95
C LEU A 138 6.74 -12.04 0.84
N GLY A 139 6.43 -12.69 -0.29
CA GLY A 139 5.13 -13.31 -0.52
C GLY A 139 4.01 -12.32 -0.84
N ALA A 140 4.35 -11.15 -1.40
CA ALA A 140 3.36 -10.13 -1.71
C ALA A 140 2.34 -10.58 -2.77
N ASP A 141 1.09 -10.22 -2.53
CA ASP A 141 -0.03 -10.40 -3.45
C ASP A 141 -0.19 -9.19 -4.40
N ALA A 142 0.29 -8.03 -3.98
CA ALA A 142 0.32 -6.81 -4.76
C ALA A 142 1.53 -5.95 -4.40
N VAL A 143 1.87 -4.99 -5.26
CA VAL A 143 2.82 -3.93 -4.91
C VAL A 143 2.21 -2.57 -5.24
N ALA A 144 2.70 -1.53 -4.58
CA ALA A 144 2.24 -0.16 -4.76
C ALA A 144 3.42 0.79 -4.98
N ALA A 145 3.16 1.89 -5.66
CA ALA A 145 4.06 3.04 -5.79
C ALA A 145 3.21 4.31 -5.75
N THR A 146 3.81 5.42 -5.32
CA THR A 146 3.13 6.71 -5.23
C THR A 146 3.57 7.61 -6.38
N VAL A 147 2.60 8.23 -7.03
CA VAL A 147 2.79 9.31 -8.01
C VAL A 147 1.98 10.51 -7.54
N TYR A 148 2.65 11.63 -7.33
CA TYR A 148 2.00 12.92 -7.04
C TYR A 148 1.87 13.71 -8.34
N TRP A 149 0.66 13.74 -8.88
CA TRP A 149 0.32 14.52 -10.07
C TRP A 149 0.50 16.01 -9.81
N GLY A 150 1.11 16.73 -10.75
CA GLY A 150 1.46 18.15 -10.61
C GLY A 150 2.71 18.42 -9.78
N SER A 151 3.36 17.41 -9.21
CA SER A 151 4.65 17.57 -8.54
C SER A 151 5.76 17.87 -9.55
N PRO A 152 6.78 18.69 -9.21
CA PRO A 152 7.98 18.84 -10.04
C PRO A 152 8.72 17.51 -10.26
N TYR A 153 8.46 16.49 -9.44
CA TYR A 153 9.04 15.16 -9.54
C TYR A 153 8.14 14.12 -10.22
N GLU A 154 6.96 14.50 -10.73
CA GLU A 154 5.97 13.59 -11.33
C GLU A 154 6.60 12.65 -12.37
N GLY A 155 7.38 13.20 -13.32
CA GLY A 155 8.04 12.41 -14.36
C GLY A 155 9.03 11.39 -13.81
N ALA A 156 9.70 11.68 -12.70
CA ALA A 156 10.57 10.73 -12.02
C ALA A 156 9.77 9.60 -11.37
N MET A 157 8.65 9.92 -10.71
CA MET A 157 7.76 8.92 -10.08
C MET A 157 7.13 7.99 -11.10
N ILE A 158 6.64 8.53 -12.23
CA ILE A 158 6.10 7.74 -13.35
C ILE A 158 7.16 6.79 -13.89
N ASN A 159 8.40 7.27 -14.06
CA ASN A 159 9.49 6.43 -14.54
C ASN A 159 9.83 5.30 -13.56
N THR A 160 9.78 5.56 -12.25
CA THR A 160 9.96 4.53 -11.23
C THR A 160 8.83 3.49 -11.28
N ALA A 161 7.56 3.93 -11.39
CA ALA A 161 6.42 3.04 -11.52
C ALA A 161 6.46 2.18 -12.80
N ARG A 162 7.01 2.72 -13.90
CA ARG A 162 7.09 2.05 -15.20
C ARG A 162 8.19 0.98 -15.28
N LYS A 163 9.31 1.15 -14.56
CA LYS A 163 10.59 0.50 -14.90
C LYS A 163 10.63 -1.04 -14.85
N ARG A 164 9.62 -1.79 -14.36
CA ARG A 164 9.62 -3.27 -14.34
C ARG A 164 8.24 -3.96 -14.37
N THR A 165 7.31 -3.50 -15.22
CA THR A 165 5.95 -4.08 -15.38
C THR A 165 5.34 -4.50 -14.05
N ILE A 166 5.13 -3.51 -13.21
CA ILE A 166 4.18 -3.68 -12.14
C ILE A 166 2.80 -3.66 -12.81
N GLU A 167 2.16 -4.81 -13.00
CA GLU A 167 0.70 -4.86 -13.18
C GLU A 167 0.08 -4.42 -11.85
N LEU A 168 0.05 -3.10 -11.68
CA LEU A 168 -0.39 -2.41 -10.47
C LEU A 168 -1.88 -2.63 -10.30
N LEU A 169 -2.27 -3.20 -9.15
CA LEU A 169 -3.40 -2.61 -8.42
C LEU A 169 -2.94 -1.20 -8.01
N CYS A 170 -3.04 -0.25 -8.94
CA CYS A 170 -2.86 1.15 -8.63
C CYS A 170 -3.96 1.52 -7.65
N MET A 171 -3.62 1.69 -6.37
CA MET A 171 -4.42 2.55 -5.51
C MET A 171 -4.20 3.97 -6.00
N GLU A 172 -5.09 4.36 -6.90
CA GLU A 172 -5.48 5.73 -7.18
C GLU A 172 -5.61 6.44 -5.82
N GLN A 173 -4.66 7.32 -5.48
CA GLN A 173 -4.82 8.21 -4.34
C GLN A 173 -5.80 9.33 -4.74
N GLY A 174 -7.05 8.93 -4.97
CA GLY A 174 -8.22 9.60 -4.45
C GLY A 174 -8.66 8.98 -3.10
N LEU A 175 -7.82 8.12 -2.50
CA LEU A 175 -7.92 7.81 -1.07
C LEU A 175 -7.65 9.09 -0.30
N LEU A 176 -8.75 9.71 0.10
CA LEU A 176 -8.87 10.81 1.03
C LEU A 176 -8.17 10.42 2.34
N GLN A 177 -6.85 10.50 2.40
CA GLN A 177 -6.22 10.92 3.64
C GLN A 177 -6.76 12.31 3.88
N ARG A 178 -7.66 12.43 4.84
CA ARG A 178 -8.10 13.71 5.38
C ARG A 178 -6.87 14.40 5.97
N TRP A 179 -6.15 15.13 5.12
CA TRP A 179 -5.38 16.28 5.52
C TRP A 179 -6.32 17.47 5.32
N GLU A 180 -6.73 18.07 6.42
CA GLU A 180 -7.28 19.41 6.37
C GLU A 180 -6.24 20.29 5.66
N ARG A 181 -6.60 20.77 4.48
CA ARG A 181 -6.06 21.90 3.69
C ARG A 181 -4.56 22.21 3.80
N ILE A 182 -3.96 22.30 2.61
CA ILE A 182 -2.99 23.33 2.19
C ILE A 182 -2.93 24.55 3.13
#